data_AF-A0A267E2R8-F1
#
_entry.id   AF-A0A267E2R8-F1
#
_cell.length_a   1.000
_cell.length_b   1.000
_cell.length_c   1.000
_cell.angle_alpha   90.00
_cell.angle_beta   90.00
_cell.angle_gamma   90.00
#
_symmetry.space_group_name_H-M   'P 1'
#
loop_
_entity.id
_entity.type
_entity.pdbx_description
1 polymer ?
#
loop_
_entity_poly.entity_id
_entity_poly.type
_entity_poly.pdbx_seq_one_letter_code
_entity_poly.pdbx_strand_id
1 'polypeptide(L)'
;MPLFGKKKRKLLKRVQAIKLLQQNLHPQNSNHNHGHGPTSPSKSKNQEYYDPPRPKYNFHCQLAHGSPTGIISGFTNVKELYAKIAECYNIESSDIIFCTLNTHKIEMEHLLGGQIGLDDFLFAHIKGQKKEIEVEKSEDALGLTITDNGAGYAFIKRIKAGSIIDRIDHIQPGDHIEKIDGENFVGKRHFDVAKRLKEIPRGTTFVLRLVSPEKSPYANLNPRSGSRGHPAGGGGGAADSVAGRRLFA
;
A
#
# COMPACT_ATOMS: atom_id res chain seq x y z
N MET A 1 26.47 14.53 27.05
CA MET A 1 25.50 13.58 27.65
C MET A 1 24.16 13.74 26.92
N PRO A 2 23.68 12.76 26.13
CA PRO A 2 22.60 13.04 25.17
C PRO A 2 21.19 12.73 25.70
N LEU A 3 20.27 13.59 25.26
CA LEU A 3 18.86 13.80 25.60
C LEU A 3 17.87 12.68 25.19
N PHE A 4 18.16 11.41 25.46
CA PHE A 4 17.30 10.27 25.05
C PHE A 4 16.24 9.81 26.07
N GLY A 5 16.01 10.55 27.17
CA GLY A 5 15.19 10.06 28.30
C GLY A 5 13.69 10.37 28.27
N LYS A 6 13.21 11.25 27.38
CA LYS A 6 11.81 11.77 27.45
C LYS A 6 10.82 10.97 26.57
N LYS A 7 11.24 10.48 25.39
CA LYS A 7 10.38 9.68 24.49
C LYS A 7 10.07 8.28 25.05
N LYS A 8 11.05 7.61 25.67
CA LYS A 8 10.89 6.27 26.25
C LYS A 8 9.89 6.25 27.43
N ARG A 9 9.90 7.29 28.27
CA ARG A 9 8.95 7.47 29.39
C ARG A 9 7.49 7.67 28.93
N LYS A 10 7.26 8.34 27.79
CA LYS A 10 5.90 8.56 27.24
C LYS A 10 5.32 7.27 26.64
N LEU A 11 6.18 6.43 26.05
CA LEU A 11 5.80 5.12 25.52
C LEU A 11 5.46 4.12 26.65
N LEU A 12 6.27 4.08 27.71
CA LEU A 12 6.04 3.20 28.88
C LEU A 12 4.73 3.54 29.62
N LYS A 13 4.41 4.84 29.78
CA LYS A 13 3.12 5.26 30.37
C LYS A 13 1.91 4.87 29.51
N ARG A 14 2.05 4.87 28.18
CA ARG A 14 0.99 4.42 27.24
C ARG A 14 0.76 2.90 27.31
N VAL A 15 1.82 2.11 27.42
CA VAL A 15 1.72 0.64 27.54
C VAL A 15 1.07 0.23 28.88
N GLN A 16 1.39 0.93 29.98
CA GLN A 16 0.73 0.68 31.28
C GLN A 16 -0.76 1.05 31.29
N ALA A 17 -1.17 2.13 30.62
CA ALA A 17 -2.58 2.51 30.50
C ALA A 17 -3.41 1.48 29.71
N ILE A 18 -2.84 0.88 28.66
CA ILE A 18 -3.49 -0.17 27.86
C ILE A 18 -3.67 -1.46 28.67
N LYS A 19 -2.71 -1.80 29.54
CA LYS A 19 -2.79 -3.00 30.38
C LYS A 19 -3.87 -2.89 31.47
N LEU A 20 -4.13 -1.68 31.98
CA LEU A 20 -5.18 -1.41 32.96
C LEU A 20 -6.60 -1.45 32.34
N LEU A 21 -6.73 -1.12 31.05
CA LEU A 21 -8.01 -1.14 30.33
C LEU A 21 -8.43 -2.56 29.90
N GLN A 22 -7.49 -3.49 29.73
CA GLN A 22 -7.80 -4.88 29.38
C GLN A 22 -8.22 -5.77 30.57
N GLN A 23 -7.97 -5.36 31.82
CA GLN A 23 -8.34 -6.16 33.00
C GLN A 23 -9.82 -6.04 33.40
N ASN A 24 -10.56 -5.06 32.88
CA ASN A 24 -11.97 -4.81 33.25
C ASN A 24 -13.02 -5.44 32.30
N LEU A 25 -12.62 -6.38 31.43
CA LEU A 25 -13.51 -6.96 30.40
C LEU A 25 -13.64 -8.50 30.49
N HIS A 26 -13.82 -9.05 31.70
CA HIS A 26 -14.31 -10.42 31.88
C HIS A 26 -15.63 -10.41 32.66
N PRO A 27 -16.73 -10.98 32.14
CA PRO A 27 -17.94 -11.22 32.93
C PRO A 27 -17.74 -12.45 33.82
N GLN A 28 -17.87 -12.28 35.14
CA GLN A 28 -18.02 -13.36 36.11
C GLN A 28 -19.43 -13.94 36.00
N ASN A 29 -19.52 -15.24 35.73
CA ASN A 29 -20.76 -16.01 35.74
C ASN A 29 -20.96 -16.61 37.13
N SER A 30 -22.02 -16.22 37.83
CA SER A 30 -22.40 -16.78 39.14
C SER A 30 -23.91 -16.91 39.26
N ASN A 31 -24.41 -18.16 39.22
CA ASN A 31 -25.73 -18.56 39.70
C ASN A 31 -25.93 -18.13 41.16
N HIS A 32 -27.11 -17.65 41.55
CA HIS A 32 -27.70 -17.84 42.89
C HIS A 32 -29.24 -17.74 42.85
N ASN A 33 -29.89 -18.57 43.67
CA ASN A 33 -31.33 -18.71 43.82
C ASN A 33 -31.79 -18.12 45.18
N HIS A 34 -33.09 -17.77 45.26
CA HIS A 34 -33.95 -17.43 46.43
C HIS A 34 -34.17 -15.97 46.86
N GLY A 35 -35.47 -15.58 46.95
CA GLY A 35 -35.99 -14.77 48.08
C GLY A 35 -36.80 -13.48 47.78
N HIS A 36 -38.14 -13.63 47.69
CA HIS A 36 -39.27 -12.69 47.88
C HIS A 36 -39.16 -11.13 47.98
N GLY A 37 -39.84 -10.45 47.03
CA GLY A 37 -40.90 -9.41 47.20
C GLY A 37 -40.55 -7.96 47.65
N PRO A 38 -41.42 -6.94 47.43
CA PRO A 38 -42.67 -6.88 46.67
C PRO A 38 -42.67 -5.81 45.52
N THR A 39 -43.78 -5.84 44.79
CA THR A 39 -44.20 -5.13 43.58
C THR A 39 -44.13 -3.60 43.59
N SER A 40 -43.73 -3.01 42.46
CA SER A 40 -44.14 -1.67 42.01
C SER A 40 -44.20 -1.62 40.47
N PRO A 41 -45.18 -0.89 39.88
CA PRO A 41 -45.60 -1.10 38.50
C PRO A 41 -44.64 -0.47 37.47
N SER A 42 -44.45 -1.20 36.40
CA SER A 42 -43.71 -0.85 35.19
C SER A 42 -44.28 0.40 34.50
N LYS A 43 -43.45 1.45 34.39
CA LYS A 43 -43.57 2.43 33.30
C LYS A 43 -42.53 2.07 32.24
N SER A 44 -42.96 1.32 31.24
CA SER A 44 -42.24 1.09 29.99
C SER A 44 -42.03 2.42 29.27
N LYS A 45 -40.85 3.04 29.44
CA LYS A 45 -40.36 4.03 28.49
C LYS A 45 -39.67 3.27 27.36
N ASN A 46 -40.27 3.26 26.18
CA ASN A 46 -39.56 2.98 24.93
C ASN A 46 -38.43 4.01 24.80
N GLN A 47 -37.22 3.63 25.22
CA GLN A 47 -36.02 4.35 24.81
C GLN A 47 -35.69 3.86 23.40
N GLU A 48 -36.13 4.62 22.39
CA GLU A 48 -35.51 4.57 21.07
C GLU A 48 -34.01 4.83 21.26
N TYR A 49 -33.21 3.81 21.00
CA TYR A 49 -31.77 3.92 21.01
C TYR A 49 -31.37 4.75 19.78
N TYR A 50 -31.17 6.05 19.98
CA TYR A 50 -30.52 6.89 18.97
C TYR A 50 -29.08 6.38 18.79
N ASP A 51 -28.84 5.56 17.75
CA ASP A 51 -27.46 5.28 17.30
C ASP A 51 -26.96 6.59 16.66
N PRO A 52 -26.03 7.33 17.30
CA PRO A 52 -25.52 8.55 16.69
C PRO A 52 -24.89 8.22 15.33
N PRO A 53 -25.09 9.06 14.30
CA PRO A 53 -24.55 8.78 12.97
C PRO A 53 -23.02 8.64 13.07
N ARG A 54 -22.52 7.45 12.71
CA ARG A 54 -21.08 7.18 12.72
C ARG A 54 -20.38 8.16 11.76
N PRO A 55 -19.24 8.75 12.15
CA PRO A 55 -18.48 9.62 11.25
C PRO A 55 -18.17 8.89 9.94
N LYS A 56 -18.60 9.45 8.81
CA LYS A 56 -18.32 8.91 7.50
C LYS A 56 -16.97 9.44 7.01
N TYR A 57 -15.98 8.55 7.00
CA TYR A 57 -14.67 8.87 6.44
C TYR A 57 -14.67 8.56 4.94
N ASN A 58 -14.42 9.59 4.14
CA ASN A 58 -14.27 9.47 2.69
C ASN A 58 -12.78 9.50 2.35
N PHE A 59 -12.36 8.61 1.46
CA PHE A 59 -10.99 8.55 0.97
C PHE A 59 -11.00 8.66 -0.55
N HIS A 60 -10.01 9.38 -1.08
CA HIS A 60 -9.79 9.46 -2.51
C HIS A 60 -8.92 8.30 -2.96
N CYS A 61 -9.23 7.72 -4.11
CA CYS A 61 -8.43 6.64 -4.68
C CYS A 61 -8.30 6.75 -6.20
N GLN A 62 -7.28 6.09 -6.75
CA GLN A 62 -7.07 5.84 -8.19
C GLN A 62 -6.46 4.46 -8.41
N LEU A 63 -6.69 3.86 -9.57
CA LEU A 63 -5.82 2.81 -10.10
C LEU A 63 -4.45 3.41 -10.46
N ALA A 64 -3.38 2.77 -10.01
CA ALA A 64 -2.01 3.28 -10.13
C ALA A 64 -1.52 3.41 -11.59
N HIS A 65 -2.06 2.60 -12.51
CA HIS A 65 -1.76 2.71 -13.93
C HIS A 65 -2.45 3.92 -14.61
N GLY A 66 -3.45 4.51 -13.96
CA GLY A 66 -4.20 5.68 -14.42
C GLY A 66 -5.70 5.42 -14.47
N SER A 67 -6.47 6.26 -13.75
CA SER A 67 -7.94 6.27 -13.77
C SER A 67 -8.45 7.62 -13.25
N PRO A 68 -9.73 7.97 -13.47
CA PRO A 68 -10.36 9.09 -12.77
C PRO A 68 -10.34 8.89 -11.25
N THR A 69 -10.36 9.97 -10.47
CA THR A 69 -10.41 9.89 -9.01
C THR A 69 -11.76 9.35 -8.54
N GLY A 70 -11.73 8.24 -7.82
CA GLY A 70 -12.85 7.67 -7.09
C GLY A 70 -12.91 8.13 -5.64
N ILE A 71 -14.10 8.07 -5.04
CA ILE A 71 -14.31 8.34 -3.61
C ILE A 71 -14.92 7.10 -2.98
N ILE A 72 -14.23 6.54 -1.98
CA ILE A 72 -14.65 5.34 -1.27
C ILE A 72 -14.85 5.63 0.23
N SER A 73 -15.73 4.87 0.87
CA SER A 73 -16.04 5.00 2.29
C SER A 73 -16.63 3.71 2.85
N GLY A 74 -16.73 3.59 4.17
CA GLY A 74 -17.47 2.49 4.81
C GLY A 74 -16.74 1.15 4.85
N PHE A 75 -15.42 1.15 5.03
CA PHE A 75 -14.60 -0.05 5.25
C PHE A 75 -13.95 0.00 6.64
N THR A 76 -13.74 -1.18 7.23
CA THR A 76 -13.13 -1.35 8.56
C THR A 76 -11.83 -2.15 8.54
N ASN A 77 -11.56 -2.82 7.41
CA ASN A 77 -10.40 -3.66 7.20
C ASN A 77 -9.95 -3.62 5.73
N VAL A 78 -8.77 -4.19 5.46
CA VAL A 78 -8.16 -4.16 4.10
C VAL A 78 -8.99 -4.94 3.07
N LYS A 79 -9.67 -6.01 3.47
CA LYS A 79 -10.53 -6.78 2.57
C LYS A 79 -11.73 -5.95 2.10
N GLU A 80 -12.39 -5.25 3.02
CA GLU A 80 -13.47 -4.31 2.70
C GLU A 80 -12.96 -3.10 1.91
N LEU A 81 -11.76 -2.60 2.21
CA LEU A 81 -11.12 -1.55 1.43
C LEU A 81 -10.97 -1.96 -0.04
N TYR A 82 -10.41 -3.13 -0.31
CA TYR A 82 -10.28 -3.64 -1.67
C TYR A 82 -11.63 -3.87 -2.34
N ALA A 83 -12.64 -4.35 -1.61
CA ALA A 83 -14.00 -4.46 -2.13
C ALA A 83 -14.56 -3.10 -2.55
N LYS A 84 -14.33 -2.03 -1.76
CA LYS A 84 -14.80 -0.68 -2.08
C LYS A 84 -14.07 -0.05 -3.27
N ILE A 85 -12.77 -0.29 -3.39
CA ILE A 85 -12.00 0.12 -4.59
C ILE A 85 -12.50 -0.64 -5.82
N ALA A 86 -12.69 -1.96 -5.70
CA ALA A 86 -13.16 -2.81 -6.77
C ALA A 86 -14.54 -2.39 -7.30
N GLU A 87 -15.49 -2.13 -6.39
CA GLU A 87 -16.81 -1.57 -6.70
C GLU A 87 -16.68 -0.21 -7.43
N CYS A 88 -15.80 0.67 -6.96
CA CYS A 88 -15.60 1.99 -7.55
C CYS A 88 -15.10 1.97 -9.00
N TYR A 89 -14.30 0.95 -9.38
CA TYR A 89 -13.71 0.84 -10.71
C TYR A 89 -14.28 -0.29 -11.56
N ASN A 90 -15.31 -0.99 -11.08
CA ASN A 90 -15.90 -2.16 -11.75
C ASN A 90 -14.85 -3.22 -12.14
N ILE A 91 -14.00 -3.57 -11.17
CA ILE A 91 -12.98 -4.64 -11.28
C ILE A 91 -13.20 -5.68 -10.17
N GLU A 92 -12.50 -6.80 -10.22
CA GLU A 92 -12.54 -7.77 -9.12
C GLU A 92 -11.58 -7.35 -8.00
N SER A 93 -11.97 -7.59 -6.73
CA SER A 93 -11.04 -7.34 -5.60
C SER A 93 -9.77 -8.18 -5.72
N SER A 94 -9.86 -9.33 -6.40
CA SER A 94 -8.74 -10.21 -6.68
C SER A 94 -7.79 -9.65 -7.75
N ASP A 95 -8.14 -8.57 -8.44
CA ASP A 95 -7.21 -7.91 -9.36
C ASP A 95 -6.26 -6.97 -8.63
N ILE A 96 -6.60 -6.53 -7.42
CA ILE A 96 -5.77 -5.60 -6.64
C ILE A 96 -4.64 -6.38 -5.93
N ILE A 97 -3.39 -6.09 -6.29
CA ILE A 97 -2.21 -6.68 -5.63
C ILE A 97 -1.97 -5.99 -4.29
N PHE A 98 -1.80 -4.68 -4.28
CA PHE A 98 -1.57 -3.88 -3.08
C PHE A 98 -1.98 -2.42 -3.29
N CYS A 99 -1.92 -1.62 -2.23
CA CYS A 99 -2.10 -0.17 -2.31
C CYS A 99 -0.87 0.57 -1.80
N THR A 100 -0.56 1.70 -2.44
CA THR A 100 0.34 2.73 -1.92
C THR A 100 -0.45 3.96 -1.51
N LEU A 101 0.12 4.74 -0.59
CA LEU A 101 -0.44 5.99 -0.11
C LEU A 101 0.31 7.16 -0.77
N ASN A 102 -0.44 8.12 -1.30
CA ASN A 102 0.05 9.40 -1.83
C ASN A 102 1.01 9.31 -3.04
N THR A 103 1.18 8.12 -3.64
CA THR A 103 2.00 7.92 -4.84
C THR A 103 1.44 6.81 -5.71
N HIS A 104 1.35 7.03 -7.02
CA HIS A 104 1.03 6.00 -8.01
C HIS A 104 2.24 5.13 -8.36
N LYS A 105 3.45 5.51 -7.93
CA LYS A 105 4.67 4.76 -8.18
C LYS A 105 4.74 3.55 -7.26
N ILE A 106 5.45 2.52 -7.71
CA ILE A 106 5.74 1.33 -6.91
C ILE A 106 6.84 1.68 -5.91
N GLU A 107 6.46 2.36 -4.83
CA GLU A 107 7.34 2.77 -3.74
C GLU A 107 6.94 2.05 -2.45
N MET A 108 7.74 1.04 -2.07
CA MET A 108 7.43 0.15 -0.95
C MET A 108 7.47 0.82 0.43
N GLU A 109 8.03 2.04 0.50
CA GLU A 109 8.02 2.89 1.69
C GLU A 109 6.63 3.51 1.92
N HIS A 110 5.87 3.72 0.85
CA HIS A 110 4.51 4.24 0.85
C HIS A 110 3.45 3.13 0.82
N LEU A 111 3.85 1.88 1.06
CA LEU A 111 2.93 0.74 1.10
C LEU A 111 1.92 0.92 2.24
N LEU A 112 0.64 0.60 1.98
CA LEU A 112 -0.39 0.58 3.00
C LEU A 112 -0.01 -0.37 4.15
N GLY A 113 0.24 0.20 5.34
CA GLY A 113 0.77 -0.52 6.51
C GLY A 113 -0.22 -0.77 7.66
N GLY A 114 -1.51 -0.49 7.46
CA GLY A 114 -2.58 -0.69 8.46
C GLY A 114 -3.11 0.59 9.10
N GLN A 115 -2.47 1.74 8.86
CA GLN A 115 -3.00 3.06 9.19
C GLN A 115 -3.19 3.85 7.90
N ILE A 116 -4.27 4.63 7.85
CA ILE A 116 -4.61 5.52 6.74
C ILE A 116 -4.99 6.86 7.37
N GLY A 117 -4.28 7.92 7.00
CA GLY A 117 -4.62 9.29 7.36
C GLY A 117 -5.88 9.75 6.64
N LEU A 118 -6.63 10.66 7.25
CA LEU A 118 -7.91 11.14 6.70
C LEU A 118 -7.76 11.82 5.33
N ASP A 119 -6.59 12.42 5.08
CA ASP A 119 -6.27 13.12 3.83
C ASP A 119 -5.40 12.28 2.88
N ASP A 120 -5.15 11.00 3.22
CA ASP A 120 -4.34 10.13 2.36
C ASP A 120 -5.09 9.81 1.06
N PHE A 121 -4.32 9.82 -0.04
CA PHE A 121 -4.76 9.39 -1.34
C PHE A 121 -4.32 7.94 -1.60
N LEU A 122 -5.26 7.06 -1.93
CA LEU A 122 -4.99 5.65 -2.18
C LEU A 122 -4.68 5.39 -3.67
N PHE A 123 -3.61 4.66 -3.95
CA PHE A 123 -3.31 4.17 -5.29
C PHE A 123 -3.32 2.65 -5.28
N ALA A 124 -4.28 2.05 -6.00
CA ALA A 124 -4.45 0.62 -6.12
C ALA A 124 -3.63 0.08 -7.29
N HIS A 125 -2.71 -0.85 -6.99
CA HIS A 125 -1.86 -1.52 -7.96
C HIS A 125 -2.52 -2.83 -8.36
N ILE A 126 -3.01 -2.92 -9.60
CA ILE A 126 -3.71 -4.12 -10.08
C ILE A 126 -2.77 -5.05 -10.86
N LYS A 127 -3.21 -6.29 -11.05
CA LYS A 127 -2.50 -7.31 -11.83
C LYS A 127 -2.32 -6.87 -13.28
N GLY A 128 -1.08 -6.88 -13.74
CA GLY A 128 -0.70 -6.67 -15.13
C GLY A 128 -0.01 -7.91 -15.70
N GLN A 129 1.23 -7.71 -16.18
CA GLN A 129 1.96 -8.73 -16.92
C GLN A 129 2.30 -9.95 -16.05
N LYS A 130 1.96 -11.14 -16.55
CA LYS A 130 2.40 -12.43 -15.99
C LYS A 130 3.78 -12.80 -16.54
N LYS A 131 4.62 -13.35 -15.69
CA LYS A 131 5.99 -13.79 -16.02
C LYS A 131 6.22 -15.18 -15.45
N GLU A 132 6.96 -16.00 -16.18
CA GLU A 132 7.43 -17.29 -15.71
C GLU A 132 8.96 -17.30 -15.88
N ILE A 133 9.67 -17.46 -14.77
CA ILE A 133 11.12 -17.24 -14.70
C ILE A 133 11.75 -18.43 -14.00
N GLU A 134 12.66 -19.11 -14.68
CA GLU A 134 13.52 -20.12 -14.08
C GLU A 134 14.66 -19.45 -13.32
N VAL A 135 14.91 -19.91 -12.09
CA VAL A 135 15.93 -19.37 -11.19
C VAL A 135 16.81 -20.50 -10.70
N GLU A 136 18.12 -20.37 -10.91
CA GLU A 136 19.12 -21.26 -10.30
C GLU A 136 19.44 -20.82 -8.87
N LYS A 137 19.24 -21.70 -7.89
CA LYS A 137 19.55 -21.41 -6.49
C LYS A 137 21.02 -21.71 -6.17
N SER A 138 21.91 -20.79 -6.56
CA SER A 138 23.37 -20.93 -6.37
C SER A 138 23.85 -20.72 -4.92
N GLU A 139 23.05 -20.05 -4.08
CA GLU A 139 23.32 -19.65 -2.69
C GLU A 139 22.10 -19.97 -1.80
N ASP A 140 22.31 -20.05 -0.48
CA ASP A 140 21.23 -20.35 0.47
C ASP A 140 20.15 -19.26 0.49
N ALA A 141 20.54 -18.01 0.26
CA ALA A 141 19.65 -16.85 0.29
C ALA A 141 19.47 -16.26 -1.11
N LEU A 142 18.21 -16.17 -1.56
CA LEU A 142 17.86 -15.55 -2.84
C LEU A 142 18.01 -14.02 -2.85
N GLY A 143 18.02 -13.38 -1.67
CA GLY A 143 18.07 -11.92 -1.54
C GLY A 143 16.71 -11.21 -1.62
N LEU A 144 15.62 -11.93 -1.35
CA LEU A 144 14.26 -11.38 -1.33
C LEU A 144 13.81 -10.98 0.07
N THR A 145 13.05 -9.89 0.16
CA THR A 145 12.15 -9.62 1.27
C THR A 145 10.73 -9.65 0.76
N ILE A 146 9.90 -10.51 1.35
CA ILE A 146 8.52 -10.74 0.93
C ILE A 146 7.59 -10.14 1.98
N THR A 147 6.51 -9.52 1.50
CA THR A 147 5.41 -9.05 2.34
C THR A 147 4.09 -9.50 1.72
N ASP A 148 2.97 -9.27 2.40
CA ASP A 148 1.65 -9.55 1.84
C ASP A 148 0.69 -8.39 2.07
N ASN A 149 -0.40 -8.39 1.30
CA ASN A 149 -1.42 -7.37 1.31
C ASN A 149 -2.53 -7.60 2.37
N GLY A 150 -2.37 -8.60 3.24
CA GLY A 150 -3.40 -9.03 4.20
C GLY A 150 -4.66 -9.64 3.58
N ALA A 151 -4.71 -9.83 2.26
CA ALA A 151 -5.85 -10.33 1.49
C ALA A 151 -5.47 -11.50 0.54
N GLY A 152 -4.37 -12.20 0.83
CA GLY A 152 -3.97 -13.41 0.13
C GLY A 152 -2.95 -13.24 -1.00
N TYR A 153 -2.36 -12.06 -1.19
CA TYR A 153 -1.26 -11.85 -2.13
C TYR A 153 0.03 -11.49 -1.43
N ALA A 154 1.02 -12.37 -1.57
CA ALA A 154 2.41 -12.12 -1.21
C ALA A 154 3.17 -11.55 -2.41
N PHE A 155 4.00 -10.54 -2.18
CA PHE A 155 4.75 -9.86 -3.23
C PHE A 155 6.13 -9.42 -2.73
N ILE A 156 7.01 -9.12 -3.69
CA ILE A 156 8.39 -8.72 -3.42
C ILE A 156 8.40 -7.29 -2.89
N LYS A 157 8.83 -7.10 -1.64
CA LYS A 157 9.01 -5.77 -1.03
C LYS A 157 10.40 -5.20 -1.29
N ARG A 158 11.43 -6.05 -1.28
CA ARG A 158 12.82 -5.62 -1.47
C ARG A 158 13.63 -6.72 -2.13
N ILE A 159 14.56 -6.29 -2.98
CA ILE A 159 15.61 -7.12 -3.56
C ILE A 159 16.94 -6.62 -3.00
N LYS A 160 17.78 -7.52 -2.52
CA LYS A 160 19.11 -7.20 -1.99
C LYS A 160 20.09 -7.04 -3.17
N ALA A 161 20.78 -5.91 -3.23
CA ALA A 161 21.81 -5.67 -4.24
C ALA A 161 22.88 -6.79 -4.25
N GLY A 162 23.27 -7.21 -5.46
CA GLY A 162 24.22 -8.30 -5.71
C GLY A 162 23.70 -9.70 -5.40
N SER A 163 22.41 -9.87 -5.07
CA SER A 163 21.84 -11.19 -4.81
C SER A 163 21.57 -11.99 -6.08
N ILE A 164 21.13 -13.24 -5.94
CA ILE A 164 20.68 -14.07 -7.07
C ILE A 164 19.57 -13.35 -7.84
N ILE A 165 18.56 -12.86 -7.12
CA ILE A 165 17.40 -12.23 -7.76
C ILE A 165 17.74 -10.85 -8.34
N ASP A 166 18.65 -10.11 -7.72
CA ASP A 166 19.10 -8.81 -8.24
C ASP A 166 19.76 -8.90 -9.61
N ARG A 167 20.35 -10.05 -9.94
CA ARG A 167 20.96 -10.33 -11.25
C ARG A 167 19.93 -10.67 -12.34
N ILE A 168 18.63 -10.74 -12.00
CA ILE A 168 17.55 -11.08 -12.93
C ILE A 168 16.70 -9.83 -13.18
N ASP A 169 16.95 -9.14 -14.30
CA ASP A 169 16.34 -7.85 -14.64
C ASP A 169 14.80 -7.84 -14.66
N HIS A 170 14.20 -9.01 -14.88
CA HIS A 170 12.75 -9.16 -15.00
C HIS A 170 12.01 -9.29 -13.67
N ILE A 171 12.72 -9.46 -12.54
CA ILE A 171 12.10 -9.57 -11.21
C ILE A 171 12.21 -8.21 -10.51
N GLN A 172 11.08 -7.62 -10.14
CA GLN A 172 11.04 -6.26 -9.58
C GLN A 172 10.28 -6.22 -8.25
N PRO A 173 10.58 -5.25 -7.36
CA PRO A 173 9.72 -4.95 -6.24
C PRO A 173 8.29 -4.68 -6.74
N GLY A 174 7.31 -5.28 -6.08
CA GLY A 174 5.89 -5.21 -6.42
C GLY A 174 5.38 -6.46 -7.13
N ASP A 175 6.26 -7.29 -7.69
CA ASP A 175 5.84 -8.53 -8.33
C ASP A 175 5.19 -9.47 -7.31
N HIS A 176 3.94 -9.86 -7.59
CA HIS A 176 3.18 -10.85 -6.84
C HIS A 176 3.67 -12.25 -7.17
N ILE A 177 3.94 -13.06 -6.15
CA ILE A 177 4.36 -14.45 -6.30
C ILE A 177 3.10 -15.33 -6.38
N GLU A 178 2.72 -15.73 -7.59
CA GLU A 178 1.53 -16.55 -7.85
C GLU A 178 1.84 -18.04 -7.66
N LYS A 179 2.99 -18.52 -8.19
CA LYS A 179 3.40 -19.93 -8.06
C LYS A 179 4.91 -20.11 -7.87
N ILE A 180 5.27 -21.23 -7.22
CA ILE A 180 6.64 -21.75 -7.11
C ILE A 180 6.61 -23.22 -7.53
N ASP A 181 7.34 -23.60 -8.58
CA ASP A 181 7.34 -24.95 -9.16
C ASP A 181 5.92 -25.48 -9.47
N GLY A 182 5.06 -24.61 -9.99
CA GLY A 182 3.67 -24.94 -10.31
C GLY A 182 2.71 -24.99 -9.11
N GLU A 183 3.21 -25.02 -7.87
CA GLU A 183 2.39 -24.94 -6.66
C GLU A 183 1.82 -23.52 -6.51
N ASN A 184 0.50 -23.41 -6.28
CA ASN A 184 -0.18 -22.12 -6.11
C ASN A 184 0.06 -21.53 -4.71
N PHE A 185 0.38 -20.23 -4.66
CA PHE A 185 0.58 -19.46 -3.42
C PHE A 185 -0.43 -18.34 -3.21
N VAL A 186 -1.42 -18.20 -4.09
CA VAL A 186 -2.59 -17.34 -3.84
C VAL A 186 -3.33 -17.79 -2.58
N GLY A 187 -3.64 -16.84 -1.70
CA GLY A 187 -4.29 -17.07 -0.41
C GLY A 187 -3.33 -17.38 0.74
N LYS A 188 -2.06 -17.70 0.45
CA LYS A 188 -1.05 -17.96 1.48
C LYS A 188 -0.42 -16.67 2.00
N ARG A 189 0.18 -16.74 3.18
CA ARG A 189 0.85 -15.59 3.81
C ARG A 189 2.28 -15.46 3.31
N HIS A 190 2.87 -14.27 3.48
CA HIS A 190 4.25 -14.02 3.07
C HIS A 190 5.27 -14.99 3.70
N PHE A 191 4.99 -15.49 4.92
CA PHE A 191 5.87 -16.44 5.60
C PHE A 191 5.84 -17.84 4.99
N ASP A 192 4.71 -18.27 4.41
CA ASP A 192 4.60 -19.55 3.71
C ASP A 192 5.43 -19.54 2.42
N VAL A 193 5.34 -18.43 1.68
CA VAL A 193 6.14 -18.20 0.47
C VAL A 193 7.64 -18.17 0.82
N ALA A 194 8.02 -17.41 1.85
CA ALA A 194 9.41 -17.33 2.29
C ALA A 194 9.96 -18.68 2.75
N LYS A 195 9.14 -19.47 3.46
CA LYS A 195 9.49 -20.84 3.87
C LYS A 195 9.73 -21.74 2.66
N ARG A 196 8.80 -21.76 1.70
CA ARG A 196 8.94 -22.58 0.48
C ARG A 196 10.22 -22.25 -0.29
N LEU A 197 10.51 -20.97 -0.48
CA LEU A 197 11.73 -20.53 -1.18
C LEU A 197 13.02 -20.92 -0.43
N LYS A 198 12.96 -20.93 0.91
CA LYS A 198 14.08 -21.37 1.74
C LYS A 198 14.33 -22.88 1.61
N GLU A 199 13.28 -23.68 1.50
CA GLU A 199 13.32 -25.15 1.40
C GLU A 199 13.84 -25.69 0.06
N ILE A 200 13.83 -24.86 -1.00
CA ILE A 200 14.42 -25.25 -2.29
C ILE A 200 15.90 -25.61 -2.08
N PRO A 201 16.37 -26.77 -2.52
CA PRO A 201 17.77 -27.15 -2.37
C PRO A 201 18.71 -26.17 -3.09
N ARG A 202 19.90 -25.96 -2.53
CA ARG A 202 20.97 -25.25 -3.23
C ARG A 202 21.46 -26.12 -4.40
N GLY A 203 21.73 -25.49 -5.53
CA GLY A 203 22.19 -26.16 -6.76
C GLY A 203 21.08 -26.70 -7.66
N THR A 204 19.80 -26.49 -7.31
CA THR A 204 18.67 -26.80 -8.19
C THR A 204 18.11 -25.54 -8.85
N THR A 205 17.46 -25.72 -10.00
CA THR A 205 16.60 -24.69 -10.58
C THR A 205 15.17 -24.84 -10.07
N PHE A 206 14.45 -23.73 -10.04
CA PHE A 206 13.03 -23.69 -9.71
C PHE A 206 12.34 -22.62 -10.55
N VAL A 207 11.03 -22.74 -10.72
CA VAL A 207 10.24 -21.82 -11.55
C VAL A 207 9.40 -20.89 -10.68
N LEU A 208 9.57 -19.59 -10.88
CA LEU A 208 8.70 -18.56 -10.31
C LEU A 208 7.68 -18.11 -11.35
N ARG A 209 6.40 -18.19 -10.99
CA ARG A 209 5.35 -17.50 -11.72
C ARG A 209 4.97 -16.23 -10.97
N LEU A 210 5.25 -15.09 -11.60
CA LEU A 210 5.06 -13.76 -11.04
C LEU A 210 3.99 -12.99 -11.80
N VAL A 211 3.33 -12.06 -11.12
CA VAL A 211 2.42 -11.09 -11.74
C VAL A 211 2.87 -9.70 -11.35
N SER A 212 3.33 -8.91 -12.32
CA SER A 212 3.71 -7.53 -12.09
C SER A 212 2.49 -6.65 -11.90
N PRO A 213 2.58 -5.60 -11.08
CA PRO A 213 1.63 -4.50 -11.12
C PRO A 213 1.55 -3.91 -12.52
N GLU A 214 0.34 -3.57 -12.95
CA GLU A 214 0.13 -2.85 -14.19
C GLU A 214 0.82 -1.49 -14.14
N LYS A 215 1.63 -1.20 -15.15
CA LYS A 215 2.38 0.06 -15.26
C LYS A 215 1.58 1.05 -16.07
N SER A 216 1.61 2.32 -15.66
CA SER A 216 1.02 3.38 -16.47
C SER A 216 1.73 3.45 -17.82
N PRO A 217 1.00 3.61 -18.95
CA PRO A 217 1.61 3.87 -20.25
C PRO A 217 2.46 5.15 -20.25
N TYR A 218 2.24 6.04 -19.29
CA TYR A 218 2.95 7.31 -19.12
C TYR A 218 4.05 7.26 -18.05
N ALA A 219 4.31 6.10 -17.43
CA ALA A 219 5.27 5.99 -16.32
C ALA A 219 6.69 6.44 -16.68
N ASN A 220 7.06 6.36 -17.97
CA ASN A 220 8.37 6.78 -18.49
C ASN A 220 8.33 8.12 -19.25
N LEU A 221 7.16 8.76 -19.33
CA LEU A 221 7.09 10.13 -19.85
C LEU A 221 7.54 11.06 -18.73
N ASN A 222 8.85 11.36 -18.69
CA ASN A 222 9.32 12.53 -17.98
C ASN A 222 8.52 13.74 -18.48
N PRO A 223 7.94 14.57 -17.59
CA PRO A 223 7.40 15.86 -18.02
C PRO A 223 8.57 16.58 -18.69
N ARG A 224 8.51 16.72 -20.02
CA ARG A 224 9.46 17.56 -20.74
C ARG A 224 9.39 18.90 -20.03
N SER A 225 10.48 19.30 -19.39
CA SER A 225 10.64 20.61 -18.79
C SER A 225 10.09 21.61 -19.80
N GLY A 226 9.00 22.30 -19.44
CA GLY A 226 8.34 23.25 -20.33
C GLY A 226 9.41 24.17 -20.89
N SER A 227 9.69 24.06 -22.19
CA SER A 227 10.50 25.05 -22.87
C SER A 227 9.77 26.36 -22.65
N ARG A 228 10.41 27.25 -21.90
CA ARG A 228 9.92 28.59 -21.61
C ARG A 228 9.44 29.19 -22.93
N GLY A 229 8.17 29.57 -22.95
CA GLY A 229 7.60 30.32 -24.06
C GLY A 229 8.51 31.52 -24.33
N HIS A 230 9.04 31.58 -25.54
CA HIS A 230 9.51 32.83 -26.11
C HIS A 230 8.34 33.81 -26.12
N PRO A 231 8.44 35.00 -25.51
CA PRO A 231 7.49 36.05 -25.82
C PRO A 231 7.84 36.62 -27.20
N ALA A 232 6.89 36.51 -28.11
CA ALA A 232 6.88 37.25 -29.36
C ALA A 232 6.35 38.67 -29.11
N GLY A 233 7.04 39.66 -29.68
CA GLY A 233 6.40 40.86 -30.26
C GLY A 233 6.28 42.10 -29.38
N GLY A 234 6.91 43.19 -29.83
CA GLY A 234 6.68 44.57 -29.37
C GLY A 234 7.64 45.51 -30.11
N GLY A 235 7.15 46.23 -31.12
CA GLY A 235 7.97 46.85 -32.17
C GLY A 235 8.38 48.32 -31.97
N GLY A 236 9.10 48.83 -32.98
CA GLY A 236 9.00 50.21 -33.48
C GLY A 236 10.15 51.16 -33.16
N GLY A 237 10.80 51.70 -34.21
CA GLY A 237 11.55 52.95 -34.12
C GLY A 237 12.73 53.05 -35.10
N ALA A 238 12.51 53.66 -36.26
CA ALA A 238 13.50 54.00 -37.26
C ALA A 238 14.25 55.31 -36.93
N ALA A 239 15.54 55.37 -37.28
CA ALA A 239 16.33 56.54 -37.72
C ALA A 239 17.82 56.08 -37.70
N ASP A 240 18.42 55.66 -38.80
CA ASP A 240 18.96 56.43 -39.94
C ASP A 240 20.35 57.04 -39.68
N SER A 241 21.16 56.97 -40.74
CA SER A 241 22.47 57.60 -41.01
C SER A 241 23.82 56.94 -40.62
N VAL A 242 24.44 56.40 -41.68
CA VAL A 242 25.77 56.76 -42.24
C VAL A 242 27.07 56.13 -41.69
N ALA A 243 27.61 55.25 -42.57
CA ALA A 243 29.00 55.10 -43.04
C ALA A 243 30.17 54.87 -42.06
N GLY A 244 30.93 53.80 -42.32
CA GLY A 244 32.27 53.63 -41.76
C GLY A 244 32.93 52.27 -42.02
N ARG A 245 33.58 52.18 -43.18
CA ARG A 245 34.62 51.23 -43.67
C ARG A 245 35.24 50.19 -42.72
N ARG A 246 35.47 49.00 -43.32
CA ARG A 246 36.47 47.95 -43.05
C ARG A 246 37.78 48.43 -42.41
N LEU A 247 38.38 47.61 -41.54
CA LEU A 247 39.63 46.86 -41.82
C LEU A 247 40.01 45.92 -40.66
N PHE A 248 40.69 44.83 -41.03
CA PHE A 248 41.31 43.83 -40.16
C PHE A 248 42.46 44.39 -39.32
N ALA A 249 42.55 43.97 -38.06
CA ALA A 249 43.69 43.34 -37.38
C ALA A 249 43.27 42.99 -35.94
#